data_AF-A0A953FG82-F1
#
_entry.id   AF-A0A953FG82-F1
#
_cell.length_a   1.000
_cell.length_b   1.000
_cell.length_c   1.000
_cell.angle_alpha   90.00
_cell.angle_beta   90.00
_cell.angle_gamma   90.00
#
_symmetry.space_group_name_H-M   'P 1'
#
loop_
_entity.id
_entity.type
_entity.pdbx_description
1 polymer ?
#
loop_
_entity_poly.entity_id
_entity_poly.type
_entity_poly.pdbx_seq_one_letter_code
_entity_poly.pdbx_strand_id
1 'polypeptide(L)'
;LVTHVKLHIYPDGGVARLKVYGEVKKDWSKVGSNDRVDLASALNGAKAILCNDMFFSHMDNLLMPGRGVNMGDGWETKRNRTPNNRDWVIIRLAHPGTIDEILVDTCHFKGNYPDGCSLEGCYLPEGKDPDLADDKIQWTELLPRQKLQADHEHTYKSEIKQHQRISHVHLYIYPDGGVSRLRLFGTIGKP
;
A
#
# COMPACT_ATOMS: atom_id res chain seq x y z
N LEU A 1 -22.74 -11.13 4.65
CA LEU A 1 -21.34 -11.44 4.25
C LEU A 1 -21.42 -12.32 3.02
N VAL A 2 -20.73 -11.96 1.94
CA VAL A 2 -20.67 -12.75 0.70
C VAL A 2 -19.29 -13.39 0.65
N THR A 3 -19.22 -14.70 0.42
CA THR A 3 -17.96 -15.45 0.27
C THR A 3 -17.80 -16.08 -1.11
N HIS A 4 -18.90 -16.21 -1.86
CA HIS A 4 -18.94 -16.81 -3.19
C HIS A 4 -19.84 -15.98 -4.09
N VAL A 5 -19.51 -15.93 -5.37
CA VAL A 5 -20.30 -15.25 -6.41
C VAL A 5 -20.63 -16.26 -7.49
N LYS A 6 -21.85 -16.17 -8.04
CA LYS A 6 -22.31 -17.03 -9.13
C LYS A 6 -22.64 -16.17 -10.34
N LEU A 7 -21.92 -16.36 -11.44
CA LEU A 7 -22.24 -15.77 -12.72
C LEU A 7 -23.21 -16.69 -13.47
N HIS A 8 -24.34 -16.14 -13.88
CA HIS A 8 -25.28 -16.81 -14.77
C HIS A 8 -25.24 -16.14 -16.15
N ILE A 9 -25.08 -16.94 -17.21
CA ILE A 9 -25.13 -16.49 -18.62
C ILE A 9 -26.34 -17.17 -19.26
N TYR A 10 -27.23 -16.40 -19.90
CA TYR A 10 -28.46 -16.91 -20.52
C TYR A 10 -28.66 -16.35 -21.93
N PRO A 11 -29.01 -17.18 -22.93
CA PRO A 11 -28.96 -18.65 -22.94
C PRO A 11 -27.53 -19.20 -23.08
N ASP A 12 -26.64 -18.47 -23.74
CA ASP A 12 -25.23 -18.82 -23.99
C ASP A 12 -24.45 -17.58 -24.47
N GLY A 13 -23.14 -17.74 -24.74
CA GLY A 13 -22.24 -16.67 -25.18
C GLY A 13 -20.86 -16.74 -24.53
N GLY A 14 -20.04 -15.70 -24.69
CA GLY A 14 -18.68 -15.62 -24.14
C GLY A 14 -18.47 -14.38 -23.26
N VAL A 15 -17.78 -14.55 -22.12
CA VAL A 15 -17.38 -13.45 -21.22
C VAL A 15 -15.86 -13.38 -21.18
N ALA A 16 -15.28 -12.25 -21.60
CA ALA A 16 -13.83 -12.05 -21.58
C ALA A 16 -13.29 -11.75 -20.18
N ARG A 17 -14.02 -10.97 -19.37
CA ARG A 17 -13.64 -10.63 -17.98
C ARG A 17 -14.89 -10.44 -17.11
N LEU A 18 -14.82 -10.95 -15.89
CA LEU A 18 -15.73 -10.60 -14.79
C LEU A 18 -14.91 -9.93 -13.69
N LYS A 19 -15.25 -8.69 -13.33
CA LYS A 19 -14.68 -8.01 -12.16
C LYS A 19 -15.78 -7.85 -11.12
N VAL A 20 -15.55 -8.38 -9.92
CA VAL A 20 -16.46 -8.21 -8.79
C VAL A 20 -15.75 -7.37 -7.76
N TYR A 21 -16.32 -6.20 -7.47
CA TYR A 21 -15.80 -5.30 -6.47
C TYR A 21 -16.54 -5.50 -5.14
N GLY A 22 -15.81 -5.41 -4.05
CA GLY A 22 -16.37 -5.53 -2.71
C GLY A 22 -15.36 -5.05 -1.67
N GLU A 23 -15.86 -4.79 -0.47
CA GLU A 23 -15.02 -4.46 0.67
C GLU A 23 -14.71 -5.73 1.45
N VAL A 24 -13.41 -5.97 1.69
CA VAL A 24 -12.96 -7.12 2.49
C VAL A 24 -13.38 -6.88 3.93
N LYS A 25 -14.12 -7.84 4.50
CA LYS A 25 -14.55 -7.80 5.90
C LYS A 25 -13.73 -8.78 6.73
N LYS A 26 -12.80 -8.25 7.52
CA LYS A 26 -12.05 -8.99 8.55
C LYS A 26 -12.68 -8.76 9.92
N ASP A 27 -12.77 -9.84 10.70
CA ASP A 27 -13.23 -9.78 12.09
C ASP A 27 -12.07 -9.39 13.02
N TRP A 28 -11.89 -8.10 13.22
CA TRP A 28 -10.81 -7.54 14.04
C TRP A 28 -10.94 -7.84 15.53
N SER A 29 -12.12 -8.26 16.01
CA SER A 29 -12.30 -8.67 17.41
C SER A 29 -11.53 -9.94 17.79
N LYS A 30 -11.13 -10.72 16.78
CA LYS A 30 -10.34 -11.96 16.95
C LYS A 30 -8.83 -11.73 16.90
N VAL A 31 -8.39 -10.51 16.60
CA VAL A 31 -6.98 -10.14 16.57
C VAL A 31 -6.62 -9.60 17.95
N GLY A 32 -5.72 -10.27 18.65
CA GLY A 32 -5.22 -9.84 19.94
C GLY A 32 -4.51 -8.49 19.84
N SER A 33 -4.46 -7.73 20.94
CA SER A 33 -3.82 -6.40 20.96
C SER A 33 -2.34 -6.43 20.61
N ASN A 34 -1.68 -7.57 20.85
CA ASN A 34 -0.25 -7.80 20.58
C ASN A 34 -0.02 -8.65 19.34
N ASP A 35 -1.10 -9.06 18.64
CA ASP A 35 -0.96 -9.83 17.42
C ASP A 35 -0.39 -8.94 16.34
N ARG A 36 0.70 -9.42 15.75
CA ARG A 36 1.38 -8.72 14.68
C ARG A 36 0.71 -9.05 13.35
N VAL A 37 0.29 -8.02 12.64
CA VAL A 37 -0.45 -8.14 11.37
C VAL A 37 0.11 -7.17 10.34
N ASP A 38 0.04 -7.55 9.05
CA ASP A 38 0.29 -6.62 7.95
C ASP A 38 -0.93 -5.72 7.74
N LEU A 39 -0.85 -4.49 8.21
CA LEU A 39 -1.90 -3.49 8.11
C LEU A 39 -2.04 -2.92 6.68
N ALA A 40 -1.06 -3.15 5.79
CA ALA A 40 -1.13 -2.78 4.37
C ALA A 40 -1.68 -3.92 3.49
N SER A 41 -1.97 -5.10 4.03
CA SER A 41 -2.42 -6.22 3.22
C SER A 41 -3.85 -6.05 2.68
N ALA A 42 -4.02 -6.25 1.37
CA ALA A 42 -5.35 -6.31 0.75
C ALA A 42 -6.20 -7.46 1.33
N LEU A 43 -5.59 -8.56 1.77
CA LEU A 43 -6.29 -9.67 2.43
C LEU A 43 -6.88 -9.29 3.80
N ASN A 44 -6.32 -8.26 4.43
CA ASN A 44 -6.84 -7.72 5.68
C ASN A 44 -7.86 -6.59 5.44
N GLY A 45 -7.96 -6.07 4.22
CA GLY A 45 -8.86 -4.97 3.84
C GLY A 45 -8.19 -3.61 3.66
N ALA A 46 -6.87 -3.55 3.57
CA ALA A 46 -6.17 -2.34 3.15
C ALA A 46 -6.50 -2.00 1.70
N LYS A 47 -6.39 -0.71 1.34
CA LYS A 47 -6.75 -0.23 0.00
C LYS A 47 -5.82 0.90 -0.43
N ALA A 48 -5.30 0.84 -1.65
CA ALA A 48 -4.66 1.98 -2.27
C ALA A 48 -5.76 2.95 -2.73
N ILE A 49 -5.70 4.18 -2.25
CA ILE A 49 -6.78 5.16 -2.41
C ILE A 49 -6.54 6.03 -3.64
N LEU A 50 -5.33 6.55 -3.74
CA LEU A 50 -4.95 7.52 -4.75
C LEU A 50 -3.45 7.49 -4.97
N CYS A 51 -3.01 7.79 -6.18
CA CYS A 51 -1.63 8.05 -6.54
C CYS A 51 -1.57 9.11 -7.63
N ASN A 52 -0.39 9.65 -7.90
CA ASN A 52 -0.21 10.62 -8.97
C ASN A 52 -0.01 9.99 -10.36
N ASP A 53 0.49 8.75 -10.44
CA ASP A 53 0.77 8.05 -11.70
C ASP A 53 0.63 6.52 -11.54
N MET A 54 0.13 5.86 -12.58
CA MET A 54 0.05 4.39 -12.71
C MET A 54 0.28 3.98 -14.17
N PHE A 55 1.27 4.59 -14.82
CA PHE A 55 1.43 4.46 -16.27
C PHE A 55 1.60 3.00 -16.73
N PHE A 56 2.40 2.19 -16.01
CA PHE A 56 2.71 0.82 -16.40
C PHE A 56 1.90 -0.23 -15.63
N SER A 57 1.66 -0.02 -14.34
CA SER A 57 0.93 -0.98 -13.50
C SER A 57 0.22 -0.32 -12.32
N HIS A 58 -0.79 -1.02 -11.79
CA HIS A 58 -1.78 -0.45 -10.88
C HIS A 58 -1.29 -0.40 -9.42
N MET A 59 -1.64 0.66 -8.68
CA MET A 59 -1.23 0.86 -7.28
C MET A 59 -1.67 -0.25 -6.32
N ASP A 60 -2.83 -0.89 -6.58
CA ASP A 60 -3.36 -1.99 -5.74
C ASP A 60 -2.39 -3.17 -5.62
N ASN A 61 -1.53 -3.37 -6.62
CA ASN A 61 -0.55 -4.46 -6.65
C ASN A 61 0.42 -4.41 -5.46
N LEU A 62 0.70 -3.23 -4.91
CA LEU A 62 1.55 -3.06 -3.72
C LEU A 62 1.05 -3.89 -2.53
N LEU A 63 -0.26 -4.06 -2.41
CA LEU A 63 -0.94 -4.62 -1.24
C LEU A 63 -1.30 -6.11 -1.43
N MET A 64 -1.09 -6.65 -2.63
CA MET A 64 -1.41 -8.04 -2.98
C MET A 64 -0.51 -9.02 -2.23
N PRO A 65 -0.98 -10.24 -1.91
CA PRO A 65 -0.19 -11.25 -1.20
C PRO A 65 1.05 -11.71 -1.98
N GLY A 66 1.97 -12.35 -1.26
CA GLY A 66 3.22 -12.87 -1.83
C GLY A 66 4.15 -11.77 -2.35
N ARG A 67 5.11 -12.15 -3.19
CA ARG A 67 5.94 -11.23 -3.98
C ARG A 67 5.39 -11.13 -5.40
N GLY A 68 5.76 -10.08 -6.11
CA GLY A 68 5.42 -9.94 -7.53
C GLY A 68 5.86 -11.17 -8.33
N VAL A 69 5.08 -11.61 -9.31
CA VAL A 69 5.50 -12.67 -10.25
C VAL A 69 6.25 -12.12 -11.47
N ASN A 70 6.10 -10.82 -11.74
CA ASN A 70 6.81 -10.03 -12.74
C ASN A 70 6.63 -8.53 -12.43
N MET A 71 7.17 -7.64 -13.26
CA MET A 71 7.07 -6.19 -13.07
C MET A 71 5.63 -5.65 -13.16
N GLY A 72 4.78 -6.24 -14.01
CA GLY A 72 3.38 -5.85 -14.14
C GLY A 72 2.52 -6.18 -12.91
N ASP A 73 3.07 -7.00 -12.01
CA ASP A 73 2.49 -7.33 -10.72
C ASP A 73 2.97 -6.39 -9.60
N GLY A 74 3.70 -5.31 -9.89
CA GLY A 74 4.00 -4.21 -8.96
C GLY A 74 3.20 -2.94 -9.26
N TRP A 75 3.55 -1.82 -8.63
CA TRP A 75 3.16 -0.47 -9.03
C TRP A 75 4.34 0.19 -9.73
N GLU A 76 4.14 0.72 -10.94
CA GLU A 76 5.19 1.34 -11.73
C GLU A 76 4.68 2.60 -12.45
N THR A 77 5.45 3.67 -12.30
CA THR A 77 5.17 4.98 -12.88
C THR A 77 6.03 5.26 -14.12
N LYS A 78 5.63 6.26 -14.91
CA LYS A 78 6.46 6.74 -16.02
C LYS A 78 7.70 7.48 -15.50
N ARG A 79 8.79 7.41 -16.27
CA ARG A 79 9.97 8.25 -16.03
C ARG A 79 9.62 9.74 -16.05
N ASN A 80 10.08 10.47 -15.06
CA ASN A 80 9.82 11.89 -14.90
C ASN A 80 11.13 12.67 -14.69
N ARG A 81 11.43 13.56 -15.63
CA ARG A 81 12.67 14.37 -15.61
C ARG A 81 12.50 15.74 -14.97
N THR A 82 11.31 16.02 -14.41
CA THR A 82 11.06 17.27 -13.70
C THR A 82 11.96 17.34 -12.47
N PRO A 83 12.73 18.42 -12.26
CA PRO A 83 13.56 18.57 -11.07
C PRO A 83 12.74 18.39 -9.79
N ASN A 84 13.29 17.65 -8.82
CA ASN A 84 12.65 17.35 -7.54
C ASN A 84 11.33 16.57 -7.64
N ASN A 85 11.10 15.82 -8.74
CA ASN A 85 9.94 14.92 -8.82
C ASN A 85 9.98 13.85 -7.73
N ARG A 86 8.79 13.46 -7.30
CA ARG A 86 8.52 12.23 -6.54
C ARG A 86 7.15 11.72 -6.95
N ASP A 87 7.05 10.42 -7.15
CA ASP A 87 5.75 9.78 -7.30
C ASP A 87 5.28 9.26 -5.95
N TRP A 88 3.96 9.17 -5.79
CA TRP A 88 3.38 8.88 -4.50
C TRP A 88 2.08 8.10 -4.60
N VAL A 89 1.79 7.37 -3.54
CA VAL A 89 0.54 6.63 -3.34
C VAL A 89 0.10 6.75 -1.89
N ILE A 90 -1.19 6.98 -1.71
CA ILE A 90 -1.87 6.97 -0.42
C ILE A 90 -2.57 5.63 -0.24
N ILE A 91 -2.34 5.01 0.91
CA ILE A 91 -2.91 3.71 1.26
C ILE A 91 -3.67 3.86 2.57
N ARG A 92 -4.93 3.41 2.57
CA ARG A 92 -5.70 3.19 3.79
C ARG A 92 -5.33 1.83 4.36
N LEU A 93 -4.91 1.84 5.62
CA LEU A 93 -4.61 0.61 6.36
C LEU A 93 -5.88 -0.18 6.59
N ALA A 94 -5.73 -1.50 6.68
CA ALA A 94 -6.81 -2.44 6.93
C ALA A 94 -7.50 -2.19 8.29
N HIS A 95 -6.74 -1.65 9.25
CA HIS A 95 -7.21 -1.20 10.54
C HIS A 95 -6.24 -0.15 11.10
N PRO A 96 -6.70 0.87 11.84
CA PRO A 96 -5.78 1.81 12.47
C PRO A 96 -4.90 1.13 13.53
N GLY A 97 -3.60 1.41 13.52
CA GLY A 97 -2.62 0.72 14.36
C GLY A 97 -1.27 1.43 14.43
N THR A 98 -0.33 0.84 15.15
CA THR A 98 1.08 1.27 15.22
C THR A 98 1.96 0.34 14.38
N ILE A 99 3.01 0.87 13.75
CA ILE A 99 3.88 0.13 12.82
C ILE A 99 5.23 -0.11 13.51
N ASP A 100 5.70 -1.36 13.49
CA ASP A 100 6.99 -1.76 14.07
C ASP A 100 7.99 -2.30 13.02
N GLU A 101 7.52 -2.59 11.81
CA GLU A 101 8.36 -2.98 10.67
C GLU A 101 7.71 -2.57 9.36
N ILE A 102 8.53 -2.00 8.48
CA ILE A 102 8.15 -1.64 7.11
C ILE A 102 8.97 -2.49 6.17
N LEU A 103 8.32 -3.13 5.19
CA LEU A 103 9.00 -3.83 4.11
C LEU A 103 8.65 -3.18 2.78
N VAL A 104 9.67 -2.72 2.05
CA VAL A 104 9.55 -2.23 0.66
C VAL A 104 10.27 -3.21 -0.25
N ASP A 105 9.53 -3.89 -1.12
CA ASP A 105 10.08 -4.88 -2.05
C ASP A 105 10.16 -4.28 -3.46
N THR A 106 11.34 -4.31 -4.06
CA THR A 106 11.58 -3.91 -5.46
C THR A 106 11.70 -5.11 -6.40
N CYS A 107 11.14 -6.27 -6.02
CA CYS A 107 11.16 -7.50 -6.83
C CYS A 107 10.85 -7.23 -8.31
N HIS A 108 11.69 -7.80 -9.19
CA HIS A 108 11.65 -7.65 -10.64
C HIS A 108 12.00 -6.26 -11.21
N PHE A 109 12.07 -5.22 -10.40
CA PHE A 109 12.51 -3.88 -10.83
C PHE A 109 14.05 -3.79 -10.77
N LYS A 110 14.70 -4.23 -11.84
CA LYS A 110 16.17 -4.35 -11.91
C LYS A 110 16.88 -3.11 -12.41
N GLY A 111 16.23 -2.35 -13.29
CA GLY A 111 16.80 -1.13 -13.90
C GLY A 111 15.91 0.10 -13.77
N ASN A 112 14.75 -0.05 -13.14
CA ASN A 112 13.70 0.95 -13.01
C ASN A 112 13.05 0.91 -11.61
N TYR A 113 13.79 0.41 -10.60
CA TYR A 113 13.42 0.66 -9.21
C TYR A 113 13.72 2.13 -8.87
N PRO A 114 12.98 2.74 -7.92
CA PRO A 114 13.26 4.10 -7.49
C PRO A 114 14.60 4.20 -6.79
N ASP A 115 15.24 5.36 -6.85
CA ASP A 115 16.48 5.63 -6.10
C ASP A 115 16.28 5.57 -4.59
N GLY A 116 15.08 5.92 -4.11
CA GLY A 116 14.73 5.82 -2.72
C GLY A 116 13.23 5.92 -2.46
N CYS A 117 12.84 5.71 -1.21
CA CYS A 117 11.47 5.89 -0.74
C CYS A 117 11.41 6.55 0.65
N SER A 118 10.26 7.11 1.00
CA SER A 118 9.92 7.53 2.36
C SER A 118 8.45 7.28 2.62
N LEU A 119 8.05 7.28 3.90
CA LEU A 119 6.65 7.17 4.28
C LEU A 119 6.28 8.25 5.28
N GLU A 120 5.09 8.80 5.09
CA GLU A 120 4.37 9.57 6.10
C GLU A 120 3.13 8.78 6.55
N GLY A 121 2.66 9.03 7.76
CA GLY A 121 1.43 8.46 8.30
C GLY A 121 0.49 9.53 8.81
N CYS A 122 -0.81 9.25 8.80
CA CYS A 122 -1.81 10.10 9.43
C CYS A 122 -2.96 9.29 10.03
N TYR A 123 -3.72 9.91 10.94
CA TYR A 123 -4.94 9.35 11.51
C TYR A 123 -6.17 10.13 11.04
N LEU A 124 -7.10 9.44 10.39
CA LEU A 124 -8.39 9.96 9.99
C LEU A 124 -9.50 9.14 10.67
N PRO A 125 -10.67 9.76 10.94
CA PRO A 125 -11.84 9.02 11.42
C PRO A 125 -12.22 7.86 10.51
N GLU A 126 -12.77 6.80 11.09
CA GLU A 126 -13.16 5.59 10.37
C GLU A 126 -14.10 5.89 9.18
N GLY A 127 -13.87 5.22 8.06
CA GLY A 127 -14.67 5.38 6.84
C GLY A 127 -14.36 6.64 6.03
N LYS A 128 -13.38 7.46 6.43
CA LYS A 128 -12.92 8.61 5.65
C LYS A 128 -11.60 8.31 4.96
N ASP A 129 -11.59 8.50 3.65
CA ASP A 129 -10.37 8.59 2.86
C ASP A 129 -9.91 10.07 2.82
N PRO A 130 -8.60 10.35 2.71
CA PRO A 130 -8.09 11.72 2.69
C PRO A 130 -8.57 12.49 1.46
N ASP A 131 -9.04 13.72 1.68
CA ASP A 131 -9.18 14.71 0.63
C ASP A 131 -7.86 15.46 0.50
N LEU A 132 -7.22 15.40 -0.67
CA LEU A 132 -5.95 16.10 -0.92
C LEU A 132 -6.07 17.62 -0.84
N ALA A 133 -7.29 18.17 -0.98
CA ALA A 133 -7.55 19.60 -0.81
C ALA A 133 -7.72 20.00 0.67
N ASP A 134 -7.80 19.04 1.60
CA ASP A 134 -7.91 19.32 3.02
C ASP A 134 -6.53 19.53 3.65
N ASP A 135 -6.09 20.79 3.68
CA ASP A 135 -4.83 21.21 4.32
C ASP A 135 -4.77 20.89 5.83
N LYS A 136 -5.88 20.44 6.44
CA LYS A 136 -5.91 20.05 7.86
C LYS A 136 -5.34 18.66 8.10
N ILE A 137 -5.18 17.82 7.06
CA ILE A 137 -4.62 16.48 7.23
C ILE A 137 -3.13 16.61 7.60
N GLN A 138 -2.82 16.28 8.84
CA GLN A 138 -1.46 16.32 9.37
C GLN A 138 -0.75 14.99 9.08
N TRP A 139 0.06 14.98 8.01
CA TRP A 139 0.98 13.89 7.71
C TRP A 139 2.25 14.03 8.55
N THR A 140 2.60 12.96 9.26
CA THR A 140 3.82 12.92 10.08
C THR A 140 4.81 11.92 9.50
N GLU A 141 6.10 12.27 9.47
CA GLU A 141 7.15 11.37 8.98
C GLU A 141 7.14 10.05 9.77
N LEU A 142 6.96 8.94 9.06
CA LEU A 142 6.96 7.58 9.60
C LEU A 142 8.30 6.90 9.30
N LEU A 143 8.78 7.04 8.05
CA LEU A 143 10.06 6.53 7.58
C LEU A 143 10.79 7.64 6.82
N PRO A 144 11.93 8.16 7.33
CA PRO A 144 12.76 9.10 6.58
C PRO A 144 13.25 8.49 5.27
N ARG A 145 13.68 9.32 4.31
CA ARG A 145 14.13 8.84 3.00
C ARG A 145 15.23 7.77 3.11
N GLN A 146 14.97 6.59 2.57
CA GLN A 146 15.89 5.46 2.47
C GLN A 146 16.31 5.23 1.03
N LYS A 147 17.53 4.74 0.82
CA LYS A 147 17.98 4.25 -0.49
C LYS A 147 17.40 2.86 -0.74
N LEU A 148 17.05 2.60 -1.99
CA LEU A 148 16.61 1.30 -2.45
C LEU A 148 17.67 0.64 -3.34
N GLN A 149 17.56 -0.68 -3.46
CA GLN A 149 18.35 -1.56 -4.30
C GLN A 149 17.44 -2.26 -5.30
N ALA A 150 18.04 -2.72 -6.39
CA ALA A 150 17.35 -3.46 -7.43
C ALA A 150 16.93 -4.85 -6.93
N ASP A 151 15.70 -5.27 -7.21
CA ASP A 151 15.21 -6.64 -6.95
C ASP A 151 15.45 -7.13 -5.51
N HIS A 152 15.10 -6.30 -4.53
CA HIS A 152 15.46 -6.49 -3.12
C HIS A 152 14.31 -6.20 -2.14
N GLU A 153 14.27 -6.94 -1.03
CA GLU A 153 13.36 -6.69 0.09
C GLU A 153 14.06 -5.83 1.16
N HIS A 154 13.60 -4.59 1.31
CA HIS A 154 14.16 -3.65 2.27
C HIS A 154 13.31 -3.67 3.53
N THR A 155 13.89 -4.10 4.65
CA THR A 155 13.20 -4.17 5.95
C THR A 155 13.71 -3.06 6.87
N TYR A 156 12.80 -2.26 7.40
CA TYR A 156 13.10 -1.14 8.30
C TYR A 156 12.43 -1.37 9.64
N LYS A 157 13.17 -1.10 10.74
CA LYS A 157 12.66 -1.17 12.11
C LYS A 157 13.20 -0.01 12.94
N SER A 158 14.52 0.12 12.97
CA SER A 158 15.24 1.19 13.68
C SER A 158 15.02 2.57 13.08
N GLU A 159 14.71 2.61 11.79
CA GLU A 159 14.51 3.84 11.01
C GLU A 159 13.12 4.44 11.21
N ILE A 160 12.17 3.62 11.69
CA ILE A 160 10.79 4.02 11.92
C ILE A 160 10.75 5.03 13.06
N LYS A 161 10.16 6.19 12.80
CA LYS A 161 9.98 7.22 13.81
C LYS A 161 8.90 6.82 14.80
N GLN A 162 9.06 7.23 16.06
CA GLN A 162 8.01 7.07 17.05
C GLN A 162 6.75 7.80 16.57
N HIS A 163 5.61 7.11 16.62
CA HIS A 163 4.36 7.64 16.11
C HIS A 163 3.16 7.15 16.94
N GLN A 164 2.06 7.88 16.86
CA GLN A 164 0.76 7.43 17.40
C GLN A 164 0.08 6.50 16.42
N ARG A 165 -1.08 5.94 16.78
CA ARG A 165 -1.87 5.12 15.84
C ARG A 165 -2.11 5.89 14.54
N ILE A 166 -1.89 5.24 13.41
CA ILE A 166 -2.15 5.76 12.07
C ILE A 166 -3.20 4.89 11.39
N SER A 167 -3.90 5.49 10.43
CA SER A 167 -4.97 4.86 9.64
C SER A 167 -4.64 4.85 8.15
N HIS A 168 -3.75 5.74 7.72
CA HIS A 168 -3.31 5.89 6.34
C HIS A 168 -1.81 6.09 6.31
N VAL A 169 -1.19 5.69 5.22
CA VAL A 169 0.19 6.03 4.88
C VAL A 169 0.25 6.70 3.52
N HIS A 170 1.26 7.54 3.36
CA HIS A 170 1.63 8.18 2.11
C HIS A 170 3.04 7.72 1.76
N LEU A 171 3.14 6.80 0.80
CA LEU A 171 4.42 6.34 0.28
C LEU A 171 4.87 7.30 -0.80
N TYR A 172 6.12 7.76 -0.70
CA TYR A 172 6.81 8.49 -1.76
C TYR A 172 7.94 7.63 -2.32
N ILE A 173 8.11 7.67 -3.64
CA ILE A 173 9.26 7.13 -4.36
C ILE A 173 9.98 8.25 -5.11
N TYR A 174 11.30 8.14 -5.22
CA TYR A 174 12.14 9.21 -5.74
C TYR A 174 13.02 8.72 -6.91
N PRO A 175 13.08 9.43 -8.05
CA PRO A 175 12.08 10.40 -8.51
C PRO A 175 10.79 9.73 -9.03
N ASP A 176 10.90 8.49 -9.51
CA ASP A 176 9.88 7.67 -10.16
C ASP A 176 10.36 6.21 -10.15
N GLY A 177 9.58 5.28 -10.71
CA GLY A 177 9.99 3.89 -10.90
C GLY A 177 8.97 2.88 -10.40
N GLY A 178 9.44 1.67 -10.12
CA GLY A 178 8.58 0.55 -9.75
C GLY A 178 8.86 -0.07 -8.39
N VAL A 179 7.80 -0.34 -7.64
CA VAL A 179 7.82 -1.04 -6.34
C VAL A 179 6.88 -2.24 -6.43
N SER A 180 7.37 -3.41 -6.03
CA SER A 180 6.61 -4.66 -6.08
C SER A 180 5.58 -4.75 -4.96
N ARG A 181 6.02 -4.58 -3.71
CA ARG A 181 5.15 -4.70 -2.52
C ARG A 181 5.51 -3.67 -1.46
N LEU A 182 4.48 -3.30 -0.70
CA LEU A 182 4.62 -2.64 0.58
C LEU A 182 3.98 -3.52 1.66
N ARG A 183 4.69 -3.73 2.77
CA ARG A 183 4.15 -4.33 4.00
C ARG A 183 4.34 -3.38 5.16
N LEU A 184 3.32 -3.28 6.00
CA LEU A 184 3.35 -2.46 7.21
C LEU A 184 2.93 -3.33 8.38
N PHE A 185 3.90 -3.99 9.00
CA PHE A 185 3.64 -4.87 10.12
C PHE A 185 3.55 -4.07 11.41
N GLY A 186 2.59 -4.46 12.23
CA GLY A 186 2.38 -3.83 13.52
C GLY A 186 1.17 -4.38 14.24
N THR A 187 0.68 -3.62 15.21
CA THR A 187 -0.39 -4.04 16.11
C THR A 187 -1.57 -3.08 16.06
N ILE A 188 -2.76 -3.60 16.41
CA ILE A 188 -4.00 -2.81 16.52
C ILE A 188 -4.30 -2.36 17.95
N GLY A 189 -3.46 -2.78 18.91
CA GLY A 189 -3.57 -2.44 20.32
C GLY A 189 -3.44 -0.94 20.59
N LYS A 190 -3.82 -0.52 21.80
CA LYS A 190 -3.49 0.83 22.26
C LYS A 190 -1.96 0.90 22.46
N PRO A 191 -1.30 1.97 21.99
CA PRO A 191 0.13 2.18 22.20
C PRO A 191 0.49 2.23 23.69
#